data_AF-A0A5B8MP02-F1
#
_entry.id   AF-A0A5B8MP02-F1
#
_cell.length_a   1.000
_cell.length_b   1.000
_cell.length_c   1.000
_cell.angle_alpha   90.00
_cell.angle_beta   90.00
_cell.angle_gamma   90.00
#
_symmetry.space_group_name_H-M   'P 1'
#
loop_
_entity.id
_entity.type
_entity.pdbx_description
1 polymer ?
#
loop_
_entity_poly.entity_id
_entity_poly.type
_entity_poly.pdbx_seq_one_letter_code
_entity_poly.pdbx_strand_id
1 'polypeptide(L)'
;MGKKGKGKKKSKKDSEPTEPPHDPGWERAVEQGRWDRPIDALPDPNAWPTWGALRERIILSCMTIQVTWSPSVSDAFASEMVKLAPPELAKLSFRGSSSLTKFVLSPLTACPLLKEIDLSLSPKLEFVLIQSESVEKILLSRCGVKKLLLHCKNLSTLSIEGSTSIETIMIWSDKLVNLDLTACSQLSTCKIHCPNLKDRKIPELKAKPVKIPDHPPISKMLAAEIEINAELQKQKEKSSSSESSTFEIPIVLRC
;
A
#
# COMPACT_ATOMS: atom_id res chain seq x y z
N MET A 1 -18.89 75.80 -24.81
CA MET A 1 -17.84 75.05 -24.06
C MET A 1 -18.38 74.73 -22.68
N GLY A 2 -18.36 73.48 -22.21
CA GLY A 2 -18.77 73.19 -20.82
C GLY A 2 -19.20 71.74 -20.52
N LYS A 3 -18.22 70.83 -20.44
CA LYS A 3 -18.15 69.59 -19.63
C LYS A 3 -19.35 68.61 -19.61
N LYS A 4 -19.25 67.54 -20.42
CA LYS A 4 -19.91 66.24 -20.19
C LYS A 4 -19.32 65.57 -18.94
N GLY A 5 -20.19 65.27 -17.97
CA GLY A 5 -19.85 64.46 -16.79
C GLY A 5 -19.50 63.03 -17.18
N LYS A 6 -18.30 62.58 -16.82
CA LYS A 6 -17.85 61.19 -16.94
C LYS A 6 -18.64 60.33 -15.96
N GLY A 7 -19.42 59.38 -16.48
CA GLY A 7 -19.99 58.29 -15.70
C GLY A 7 -18.87 57.45 -15.08
N LYS A 8 -18.77 57.47 -13.75
CA LYS A 8 -17.94 56.53 -12.97
C LYS A 8 -18.52 55.13 -13.16
N LYS A 9 -17.86 54.30 -13.97
CA LYS A 9 -18.05 52.84 -13.99
C LYS A 9 -17.65 52.34 -12.60
N LYS A 10 -18.64 51.99 -11.75
CA LYS A 10 -18.40 51.27 -10.49
C LYS A 10 -17.72 49.95 -10.85
N SER A 11 -16.43 49.85 -10.53
CA SER A 11 -15.72 48.57 -10.47
C SER A 11 -16.49 47.66 -9.51
N LYS A 12 -16.99 46.54 -10.02
CA LYS A 12 -17.54 45.45 -9.21
C LYS A 12 -16.39 45.02 -8.30
N LYS A 13 -16.49 45.34 -7.01
CA LYS A 13 -15.55 44.88 -5.99
C LYS A 13 -15.74 43.37 -5.98
N ASP A 14 -14.76 42.62 -6.47
CA ASP A 14 -14.75 41.17 -6.33
C ASP A 14 -14.87 40.88 -4.84
N SER A 15 -16.05 40.43 -4.43
CA SER A 15 -16.29 39.98 -3.07
C SER A 15 -15.40 38.76 -2.88
N GLU A 16 -14.49 38.83 -1.90
CA GLU A 16 -13.70 37.67 -1.51
C GLU A 16 -14.63 36.47 -1.34
N PRO A 17 -14.25 35.30 -1.88
CA PRO A 17 -15.09 34.12 -1.81
C PRO A 17 -15.28 33.78 -0.32
N THR A 18 -16.53 33.77 0.14
CA THR A 18 -16.90 33.43 1.52
C THR A 18 -16.93 31.93 1.71
N GLU A 19 -16.45 31.46 2.86
CA GLU A 19 -16.42 30.04 3.20
C GLU A 19 -17.80 29.40 3.14
N PRO A 20 -17.94 28.22 2.49
CA PRO A 20 -19.21 27.52 2.47
C PRO A 20 -19.60 27.09 3.90
N PRO A 21 -20.91 26.99 4.18
CA PRO A 21 -21.39 26.62 5.52
C PRO A 21 -20.87 25.24 5.93
N HIS A 22 -20.48 25.10 7.19
CA HIS A 22 -20.01 23.83 7.76
C HIS A 22 -21.17 22.87 7.97
N ASP A 23 -20.95 21.59 7.73
CA ASP A 23 -21.91 20.54 8.09
C ASP A 23 -21.91 20.39 9.64
N PRO A 24 -23.06 20.57 10.32
CA PRO A 24 -23.13 20.44 11.78
C PRO A 24 -22.69 19.07 12.32
N GLY A 25 -22.73 18.03 11.49
CA GLY A 25 -22.26 16.71 11.86
C GLY A 25 -20.74 16.59 11.97
N TRP A 26 -19.97 17.56 11.44
CA TRP A 26 -18.52 17.62 11.63
C TRP A 26 -18.16 17.94 13.08
N GLU A 27 -18.78 18.95 13.67
CA GLU A 27 -18.56 19.33 15.06
C GLU A 27 -19.04 18.24 16.01
N ARG A 28 -20.21 17.65 15.74
CA ARG A 28 -20.72 16.50 16.51
C ARG A 28 -19.75 15.32 16.48
N ALA A 29 -19.12 15.03 15.34
CA ALA A 29 -18.15 13.94 15.25
C ALA A 29 -16.90 14.19 16.11
N VAL A 30 -16.44 15.44 16.19
CA VAL A 30 -15.33 15.85 17.07
C VAL A 30 -15.74 15.72 18.53
N GLU A 31 -16.91 16.23 18.92
CA GLU A 31 -17.42 16.18 20.29
C GLU A 31 -17.67 14.74 20.78
N GLN A 32 -18.19 13.88 19.91
CA GLN A 32 -18.51 12.49 20.23
C GLN A 32 -17.33 11.54 20.03
N GLY A 33 -16.25 11.99 19.38
CA GLY A 33 -15.12 11.14 19.00
C GLY A 33 -15.53 9.98 18.10
N ARG A 34 -16.54 10.16 17.23
CA ARG A 34 -17.09 9.09 16.39
C ARG A 34 -17.43 9.58 15.00
N TRP A 35 -17.01 8.82 13.99
CA TRP A 35 -17.42 9.01 12.62
C TRP A 35 -18.11 7.75 12.08
N ASP A 36 -19.40 7.82 11.80
CA ASP A 36 -20.18 6.73 11.21
C ASP A 36 -20.90 7.12 9.90
N ARG A 37 -20.45 8.21 9.29
CA ARG A 37 -20.99 8.76 8.04
C ARG A 37 -20.13 8.33 6.84
N PRO A 38 -20.65 8.41 5.60
CA PRO A 38 -19.86 8.19 4.39
C PRO A 38 -18.65 9.13 4.33
N ILE A 39 -17.57 8.70 3.66
CA ILE A 39 -16.36 9.52 3.50
C ILE A 39 -16.65 10.80 2.73
N ASP A 40 -17.59 10.77 1.78
CA ASP A 40 -17.97 11.93 0.97
C ASP A 40 -18.64 13.04 1.81
N ALA A 41 -19.04 12.73 3.06
CA ALA A 41 -19.53 13.71 4.01
C ALA A 41 -18.41 14.36 4.83
N LEU A 42 -17.15 13.91 4.73
CA LEU A 42 -16.01 14.63 5.31
C LEU A 42 -15.70 15.88 4.48
N PRO A 43 -15.12 16.93 5.10
CA PRO A 43 -14.65 18.08 4.34
C PRO A 43 -13.65 17.66 3.26
N ASP A 44 -13.86 18.12 2.02
CA ASP A 44 -12.93 17.89 0.91
C ASP A 44 -11.82 18.96 0.94
N PRO A 45 -10.54 18.57 1.11
CA PRO A 45 -9.42 19.50 1.11
C PRO A 45 -9.28 20.33 -0.18
N ASN A 46 -9.81 19.84 -1.30
CA ASN A 46 -9.76 20.54 -2.58
C ASN A 46 -10.91 21.55 -2.76
N ALA A 47 -11.97 21.43 -1.96
CA ALA A 47 -13.14 22.29 -2.08
C ALA A 47 -12.94 23.65 -1.39
N TRP A 48 -12.18 23.70 -0.29
CA TRP A 48 -11.90 24.96 0.42
C TRP A 48 -10.57 24.91 1.21
N PRO A 49 -9.79 26.02 1.29
CA PRO A 49 -8.45 26.01 1.91
C PRO A 49 -8.38 25.53 3.37
N THR A 50 -9.40 25.79 4.19
CA THR A 50 -9.42 25.41 5.61
C THR A 50 -9.95 23.99 5.84
N TRP A 51 -10.57 23.37 4.84
CA TRP A 51 -11.27 22.09 4.99
C TRP A 51 -10.31 20.92 5.16
N GLY A 52 -9.08 21.01 4.65
CA GLY A 52 -8.03 20.04 4.96
C GLY A 52 -7.75 19.93 6.46
N ALA A 53 -7.50 21.05 7.12
CA ALA A 53 -7.24 21.08 8.57
C ALA A 53 -8.47 20.63 9.38
N LEU A 54 -9.68 20.99 8.92
CA LEU A 54 -10.92 20.57 9.56
C LEU A 54 -11.12 19.04 9.47
N ARG A 55 -10.86 18.46 8.29
CA ARG A 55 -10.91 17.01 8.07
C ARG A 55 -9.92 16.28 8.97
N GLU A 56 -8.68 16.75 9.04
CA GLU A 56 -7.66 16.18 9.93
C GLU A 56 -8.12 16.25 11.40
N ARG A 57 -8.65 17.40 11.84
CA ARG A 57 -9.18 17.56 13.20
C ARG A 57 -10.29 16.55 13.53
N ILE A 58 -11.23 16.33 12.61
CA ILE A 58 -12.30 15.33 12.78
C ILE A 58 -11.69 13.95 12.95
N ILE A 59 -10.81 13.55 12.03
CA ILE A 59 -10.17 12.22 12.01
C ILE A 59 -9.34 11.98 13.28
N LEU A 60 -8.52 12.96 13.68
CA LEU A 60 -7.64 12.87 14.85
C LEU A 60 -8.40 12.79 16.17
N SER A 61 -9.61 13.37 16.23
CA SER A 61 -10.46 13.34 17.42
C SER A 61 -11.28 12.05 17.55
N CYS A 62 -11.34 11.23 16.49
CA CYS A 62 -12.18 10.04 16.48
C CYS A 62 -11.56 8.87 17.25
N MET A 63 -12.29 8.35 18.23
CA MET A 63 -12.05 7.06 18.88
C MET A 63 -12.61 5.89 18.06
N THR A 64 -13.64 6.14 17.26
CA THR A 64 -14.26 5.13 16.40
C THR A 64 -14.55 5.70 15.02
N ILE A 65 -14.08 5.01 13.99
CA ILE A 65 -14.41 5.32 12.60
C ILE A 65 -15.03 4.08 11.98
N GLN A 66 -16.28 4.21 11.56
CA GLN A 66 -17.08 3.12 11.01
C GLN A 66 -17.79 3.58 9.73
N VAL A 67 -17.19 3.27 8.59
CA VAL A 67 -17.78 3.53 7.28
C VAL A 67 -18.21 2.21 6.67
N THR A 68 -19.51 1.98 6.63
CA THR A 68 -20.07 0.72 6.10
C THR A 68 -20.66 0.91 4.71
N TRP A 69 -20.48 -0.08 3.84
CA TRP A 69 -21.12 -0.16 2.52
C TRP A 69 -20.84 1.04 1.62
N SER A 70 -19.65 1.63 1.76
CA SER A 70 -19.28 2.80 0.98
C SER A 70 -18.31 2.47 -0.16
N PRO A 71 -18.63 2.85 -1.40
CA PRO A 71 -17.70 2.75 -2.53
C PRO A 71 -16.63 3.85 -2.51
N SER A 72 -16.77 4.91 -1.69
CA SER A 72 -15.78 6.00 -1.59
C SER A 72 -14.59 5.66 -0.70
N VAL A 73 -14.65 4.54 0.05
CA VAL A 73 -13.50 4.03 0.80
C VAL A 73 -12.48 3.45 -0.19
N SER A 74 -11.47 4.26 -0.50
CA SER A 74 -10.36 3.93 -1.38
C SER A 74 -9.07 3.66 -0.59
N ASP A 75 -8.09 3.06 -1.28
CA ASP A 75 -6.76 2.84 -0.72
C ASP A 75 -6.07 4.15 -0.30
N ALA A 76 -6.37 5.25 -1.00
CA ALA A 76 -5.84 6.58 -0.69
C ALA A 76 -6.36 7.06 0.67
N PHE A 77 -7.66 6.89 0.94
CA PHE A 77 -8.26 7.23 2.23
C PHE A 77 -7.72 6.36 3.37
N ALA A 78 -7.62 5.05 3.16
CA ALA A 78 -7.04 4.15 4.16
C ALA A 78 -5.57 4.54 4.46
N SER A 79 -4.81 4.93 3.44
CA SER A 79 -3.44 5.40 3.60
C SER A 79 -3.36 6.76 4.30
N GLU A 80 -4.27 7.68 4.03
CA GLU A 80 -4.41 8.97 4.71
C GLU A 80 -4.64 8.75 6.21
N MET A 81 -5.61 7.91 6.55
CA MET A 81 -5.93 7.54 7.93
C MET A 81 -4.71 7.02 8.70
N VAL A 82 -3.92 6.15 8.07
CA VAL A 82 -2.72 5.57 8.69
C VAL A 82 -1.61 6.62 8.84
N LYS A 83 -1.48 7.56 7.88
CA LYS A 83 -0.53 8.67 7.94
C LYS A 83 -0.86 9.67 9.05
N LEU A 84 -2.14 9.98 9.22
CA LEU A 84 -2.60 10.83 10.32
C LEU A 84 -2.42 10.15 11.68
N ALA A 85 -2.42 8.82 11.70
CA ALA A 85 -2.22 7.98 12.88
C ALA A 85 -3.00 8.47 14.12
N PRO A 86 -4.34 8.54 14.07
CA PRO A 86 -5.13 9.12 15.15
C PRO A 86 -4.81 8.44 16.49
N PRO A 87 -4.42 9.21 17.52
CA PRO A 87 -3.90 8.65 18.76
C PRO A 87 -4.97 7.92 19.56
N GLU A 88 -6.21 8.40 19.50
CA GLU A 88 -7.34 7.89 20.28
C GLU A 88 -8.16 6.80 19.58
N LEU A 89 -7.85 6.48 18.31
CA LEU A 89 -8.65 5.57 17.52
C LEU A 89 -8.54 4.14 18.05
N ALA A 90 -9.62 3.65 18.64
CA ALA A 90 -9.76 2.32 19.20
C ALA A 90 -10.41 1.32 18.25
N LYS A 91 -11.27 1.79 17.33
CA LYS A 91 -12.00 0.95 16.39
C LYS A 91 -12.05 1.55 14.99
N LEU A 92 -11.70 0.73 14.00
CA LEU A 92 -11.76 1.06 12.58
C LEU A 92 -12.60 0.02 11.83
N SER A 93 -13.61 0.46 11.09
CA SER A 93 -14.43 -0.41 10.25
C SER A 93 -14.64 0.20 8.87
N PHE A 94 -14.24 -0.54 7.84
CA PHE A 94 -14.47 -0.28 6.42
C PHE A 94 -15.24 -1.46 5.79
N ARG A 95 -16.24 -1.94 6.52
CA ARG A 95 -17.01 -3.10 6.13
C ARG A 95 -17.80 -2.82 4.84
N GLY A 96 -17.76 -3.72 3.87
CA GLY A 96 -18.51 -3.57 2.63
C GLY A 96 -17.90 -2.57 1.65
N SER A 97 -16.64 -2.14 1.86
CA SER A 97 -15.96 -1.23 0.94
C SER A 97 -15.63 -1.95 -0.36
N SER A 98 -16.29 -1.54 -1.44
CA SER A 98 -16.20 -2.18 -2.76
C SER A 98 -15.05 -1.66 -3.63
N SER A 99 -14.42 -0.55 -3.22
CA SER A 99 -13.29 0.07 -3.92
C SER A 99 -11.94 -0.15 -3.22
N LEU A 100 -11.94 -0.61 -1.97
CA LEU A 100 -10.73 -0.88 -1.21
C LEU A 100 -10.05 -2.14 -1.76
N THR A 101 -8.84 -1.98 -2.29
CA THR A 101 -8.00 -3.07 -2.83
C THR A 101 -6.83 -3.42 -1.93
N LYS A 102 -6.35 -2.44 -1.17
CA LYS A 102 -5.18 -2.57 -0.31
C LYS A 102 -5.41 -1.88 1.03
N PHE A 103 -5.12 -2.58 2.12
CA PHE A 103 -5.06 -1.99 3.45
C PHE A 103 -3.68 -2.21 4.07
N VAL A 104 -3.04 -1.11 4.49
CA VAL A 104 -1.71 -1.15 5.13
C VAL A 104 -1.74 -0.31 6.40
N LEU A 105 -1.62 -0.96 7.56
CA LEU A 105 -1.34 -0.32 8.84
C LEU A 105 0.13 -0.57 9.18
N SER A 106 0.95 0.45 9.00
CA SER A 106 2.39 0.45 9.26
C SER A 106 2.86 1.91 9.39
N PRO A 107 3.83 2.25 10.26
CA PRO A 107 4.64 1.36 11.11
C PRO A 107 3.87 0.76 12.28
N LEU A 108 4.54 -0.09 13.06
CA LEU A 108 4.01 -0.76 14.26
C LEU A 108 3.38 0.21 15.29
N THR A 109 3.84 1.46 15.29
CA THR A 109 3.39 2.54 16.18
C THR A 109 2.20 3.33 15.65
N ALA A 110 1.71 3.03 14.43
CA ALA A 110 0.54 3.69 13.87
C ALA A 110 -0.71 3.29 14.67
N CYS A 111 -1.50 4.29 15.07
CA CYS A 111 -2.74 4.12 15.85
C CYS A 111 -2.52 3.28 17.14
N PRO A 112 -1.81 3.82 18.15
CA PRO A 112 -1.33 3.05 19.30
C PRO A 112 -2.46 2.48 20.18
N LEU A 113 -3.69 2.99 20.08
CA LEU A 113 -4.85 2.51 20.83
C LEU A 113 -5.81 1.63 20.01
N LEU A 114 -5.51 1.35 18.74
CA LEU A 114 -6.40 0.61 17.84
C LEU A 114 -6.51 -0.86 18.24
N LYS A 115 -7.69 -1.28 18.68
CA LYS A 115 -7.98 -2.65 19.15
C LYS A 115 -8.71 -3.49 18.11
N GLU A 116 -9.63 -2.89 17.36
CA GLU A 116 -10.49 -3.61 16.42
C GLU A 116 -10.39 -3.04 15.00
N ILE A 117 -10.17 -3.92 14.03
CA ILE A 117 -10.20 -3.62 12.60
C ILE A 117 -11.21 -4.53 11.92
N ASP A 118 -12.20 -3.95 11.25
CA ASP A 118 -13.20 -4.67 10.45
C ASP A 118 -13.15 -4.25 8.99
N LEU A 119 -12.68 -5.14 8.12
CA LEU A 119 -12.60 -4.98 6.67
C LEU A 119 -13.47 -6.03 5.96
N SER A 120 -14.46 -6.59 6.66
CA SER A 120 -15.30 -7.68 6.16
C SER A 120 -16.12 -7.24 4.94
N LEU A 121 -16.52 -8.18 4.09
CA LEU A 121 -17.36 -7.95 2.91
C LEU A 121 -16.73 -7.01 1.87
N SER A 122 -15.40 -6.96 1.80
CA SER A 122 -14.67 -6.19 0.77
C SER A 122 -14.18 -7.14 -0.33
N PRO A 123 -14.94 -7.31 -1.44
CA PRO A 123 -14.63 -8.31 -2.46
C PRO A 123 -13.39 -7.98 -3.30
N LYS A 124 -13.01 -6.70 -3.39
CA LYS A 124 -11.81 -6.26 -4.14
C LYS A 124 -10.55 -6.17 -3.29
N LEU A 125 -10.64 -6.36 -1.98
CA LEU A 125 -9.50 -6.25 -1.08
C LEU A 125 -8.54 -7.42 -1.33
N GLU A 126 -7.40 -7.18 -1.98
CA GLU A 126 -6.45 -8.22 -2.36
C GLU A 126 -5.27 -8.35 -1.39
N PHE A 127 -4.85 -7.23 -0.79
CA PHE A 127 -3.66 -7.15 0.06
C PHE A 127 -3.96 -6.50 1.40
N VAL A 128 -3.59 -7.18 2.47
CA VAL A 128 -3.69 -6.68 3.84
C VAL A 128 -2.36 -6.86 4.54
N LEU A 129 -1.77 -5.75 5.00
CA LEU A 129 -0.61 -5.73 5.89
C LEU A 129 -0.98 -4.96 7.15
N ILE A 130 -0.90 -5.61 8.31
CA ILE A 130 -1.19 -4.97 9.60
C ILE A 130 -0.02 -5.23 10.54
N GLN A 131 0.65 -4.16 10.93
CA GLN A 131 1.67 -4.14 11.97
C GLN A 131 1.13 -3.29 13.11
N SER A 132 0.85 -3.89 14.25
CA SER A 132 0.38 -3.17 15.43
C SER A 132 0.74 -3.89 16.74
N GLU A 133 1.03 -3.14 17.80
CA GLU A 133 1.11 -3.72 19.15
C GLU A 133 -0.24 -3.76 19.86
N SER A 134 -1.24 -2.99 19.43
CA SER A 134 -2.51 -2.80 20.12
C SER A 134 -3.68 -3.61 19.56
N VAL A 135 -3.62 -4.00 18.28
CA VAL A 135 -4.73 -4.69 17.63
C VAL A 135 -4.96 -6.07 18.24
N GLU A 136 -6.18 -6.27 18.76
CA GLU A 136 -6.65 -7.51 19.40
C GLU A 136 -7.57 -8.31 18.48
N LYS A 137 -8.30 -7.64 17.59
CA LYS A 137 -9.34 -8.25 16.75
C LYS A 137 -9.31 -7.76 15.32
N ILE A 138 -9.23 -8.70 14.38
CA ILE A 138 -9.26 -8.44 12.94
C ILE A 138 -10.39 -9.27 12.31
N LEU A 139 -11.30 -8.58 11.63
CA LEU A 139 -12.42 -9.19 10.90
C LEU A 139 -12.20 -9.01 9.39
N LEU A 140 -12.06 -10.13 8.70
CA LEU A 140 -11.81 -10.26 7.26
C LEU A 140 -12.76 -11.30 6.65
N SER A 141 -14.00 -11.36 7.12
CA SER A 141 -14.99 -12.33 6.63
C SER A 141 -15.48 -11.96 5.25
N ARG A 142 -15.56 -12.95 4.34
CA ARG A 142 -16.06 -12.81 2.96
C ARG A 142 -15.33 -11.70 2.19
N CYS A 143 -14.00 -11.69 2.27
CA CYS A 143 -13.15 -10.73 1.56
C CYS A 143 -12.39 -11.40 0.41
N GLY A 144 -11.99 -10.61 -0.58
CA GLY A 144 -11.20 -11.08 -1.74
C GLY A 144 -9.70 -11.24 -1.47
N VAL A 145 -9.27 -11.34 -0.21
CA VAL A 145 -7.85 -11.20 0.18
C VAL A 145 -7.04 -12.34 -0.41
N LYS A 146 -5.95 -11.99 -1.11
CA LYS A 146 -4.97 -12.94 -1.66
C LYS A 146 -3.73 -13.04 -0.78
N LYS A 147 -3.29 -11.91 -0.21
CA LYS A 147 -2.10 -11.82 0.64
C LYS A 147 -2.45 -11.17 1.98
N LEU A 148 -2.27 -11.92 3.04
CA LEU A 148 -2.55 -11.50 4.42
C LEU A 148 -1.28 -11.59 5.27
N LEU A 149 -0.77 -10.43 5.68
CA LEU A 149 0.44 -10.29 6.48
C LEU A 149 0.11 -9.59 7.80
N LEU A 150 0.15 -10.33 8.90
CA LEU A 150 -0.22 -9.85 10.23
C LEU A 150 0.98 -9.96 11.16
N HIS A 151 1.43 -8.82 11.66
CA HIS A 151 2.40 -8.74 12.76
C HIS A 151 1.72 -7.99 13.91
N CYS A 152 0.95 -8.74 14.70
CA CYS A 152 0.07 -8.21 15.74
C CYS A 152 0.23 -9.04 17.01
N LYS A 153 1.12 -8.61 17.92
CA LYS A 153 1.46 -9.37 19.14
C LYS A 153 0.24 -9.68 20.00
N ASN A 154 -0.70 -8.73 20.10
CA ASN A 154 -1.90 -8.85 20.93
C ASN A 154 -3.13 -9.44 20.22
N LEU A 155 -3.01 -9.86 18.96
CA LEU A 155 -4.14 -10.41 18.19
C LEU A 155 -4.70 -11.68 18.82
N SER A 156 -5.88 -11.62 19.43
CA SER A 156 -6.57 -12.79 19.99
C SER A 156 -7.63 -13.34 19.05
N THR A 157 -8.14 -12.53 18.13
CA THR A 157 -9.26 -12.90 17.26
C THR A 157 -8.99 -12.53 15.81
N LEU A 158 -8.95 -13.54 14.95
CA LEU A 158 -8.89 -13.39 13.50
C LEU A 158 -10.08 -14.12 12.87
N SER A 159 -10.96 -13.39 12.19
CA SER A 159 -12.03 -14.00 11.40
C SER A 159 -11.74 -13.89 9.91
N ILE A 160 -11.72 -15.03 9.24
CA ILE A 160 -11.48 -15.17 7.78
C ILE A 160 -12.55 -16.05 7.13
N GLU A 161 -13.70 -16.19 7.77
CA GLU A 161 -14.81 -17.00 7.29
C GLU A 161 -15.26 -16.56 5.89
N GLY A 162 -15.35 -17.51 4.95
CA GLY A 162 -15.78 -17.24 3.57
C GLY A 162 -14.74 -16.53 2.69
N SER A 163 -13.51 -16.32 3.17
CA SER A 163 -12.41 -15.76 2.38
C SER A 163 -11.62 -16.88 1.70
N THR A 164 -12.09 -17.30 0.51
CA THR A 164 -11.55 -18.47 -0.22
C THR A 164 -10.34 -18.17 -1.09
N SER A 165 -10.07 -16.89 -1.36
CA SER A 165 -9.03 -16.41 -2.28
C SER A 165 -7.62 -16.31 -1.68
N ILE A 166 -7.43 -16.64 -0.41
CA ILE A 166 -6.14 -16.44 0.28
C ILE A 166 -5.09 -17.40 -0.28
N GLU A 167 -4.03 -16.85 -0.86
CA GLU A 167 -2.88 -17.59 -1.41
C GLU A 167 -1.67 -17.58 -0.47
N THR A 168 -1.47 -16.46 0.25
CA THR A 168 -0.34 -16.25 1.16
C THR A 168 -0.84 -15.73 2.49
N ILE A 169 -0.51 -16.44 3.57
CA ILE A 169 -0.78 -16.00 4.93
C ILE A 169 0.48 -16.04 5.78
N MET A 170 0.75 -14.93 6.48
CA MET A 170 1.84 -14.81 7.43
C MET A 170 1.29 -14.15 8.69
N ILE A 171 1.33 -14.86 9.83
CA ILE A 171 0.78 -14.36 11.10
C ILE A 171 1.85 -14.48 12.18
N TRP A 172 2.09 -13.37 12.87
CA TRP A 172 2.84 -13.28 14.11
C TRP A 172 1.92 -12.70 15.18
N SER A 173 1.66 -13.48 16.22
CA SER A 173 0.83 -13.08 17.36
C SER A 173 1.14 -13.95 18.57
N ASP A 174 1.17 -13.36 19.75
CA ASP A 174 1.39 -14.10 21.00
C ASP A 174 0.06 -14.54 21.63
N LYS A 175 -1.08 -13.97 21.25
CA LYS A 175 -2.38 -14.21 21.91
C LYS A 175 -3.39 -15.02 21.09
N LEU A 176 -3.11 -15.31 19.83
CA LEU A 176 -4.04 -16.03 18.96
C LEU A 176 -4.17 -17.50 19.40
N VAL A 177 -5.40 -17.90 19.78
CA VAL A 177 -5.68 -19.25 20.30
C VAL A 177 -6.24 -20.20 19.22
N ASN A 178 -7.06 -19.65 18.31
CA ASN A 178 -7.78 -20.42 17.30
C ASN A 178 -7.52 -19.85 15.92
N LEU A 179 -7.28 -20.73 14.95
CA LEU A 179 -7.12 -20.36 13.55
C LEU A 179 -7.74 -21.43 12.64
N ASP A 180 -8.77 -21.02 11.91
CA ASP A 180 -9.44 -21.86 10.92
C ASP A 180 -9.20 -21.31 9.51
N LEU A 181 -8.36 -22.03 8.75
CA LEU A 181 -8.01 -21.74 7.36
C LEU A 181 -8.66 -22.71 6.38
N THR A 182 -9.58 -23.57 6.82
CA THR A 182 -10.13 -24.67 5.99
C THR A 182 -10.78 -24.19 4.69
N ALA A 183 -11.39 -23.01 4.69
CA ALA A 183 -11.99 -22.40 3.51
C ALA A 183 -10.97 -21.87 2.48
N CYS A 184 -9.68 -21.74 2.84
CA CYS A 184 -8.63 -21.16 2.00
C CYS A 184 -8.05 -22.19 1.02
N SER A 185 -8.84 -22.65 0.05
CA SER A 185 -8.44 -23.70 -0.89
C SER A 185 -7.33 -23.32 -1.88
N GLN A 186 -6.95 -22.04 -1.94
CA GLN A 186 -5.88 -21.52 -2.80
C GLN A 186 -4.55 -21.31 -2.06
N LEU A 187 -4.47 -21.72 -0.78
CA LEU A 187 -3.31 -21.46 0.06
C LEU A 187 -2.06 -22.14 -0.47
N SER A 188 -1.03 -21.34 -0.78
CA SER A 188 0.27 -21.82 -1.29
C SER A 188 1.40 -21.56 -0.30
N THR A 189 1.30 -20.48 0.49
CA THR A 189 2.29 -20.10 1.49
C THR A 189 1.60 -19.85 2.82
N CYS A 190 2.05 -20.55 3.86
CA CYS A 190 1.54 -20.38 5.22
C CYS A 190 2.70 -20.33 6.22
N LYS A 191 2.88 -19.18 6.88
CA LYS A 191 3.85 -19.01 7.97
C LYS A 191 3.12 -18.50 9.21
N ILE A 192 3.09 -19.29 10.28
CA ILE A 192 2.37 -18.94 11.50
C ILE A 192 3.33 -19.05 12.66
N HIS A 193 3.51 -17.93 13.36
CA HIS A 193 4.26 -17.80 14.59
C HIS A 193 3.28 -17.38 15.69
N CYS A 194 2.59 -18.38 16.25
CA CYS A 194 1.60 -18.20 17.30
C CYS A 194 1.83 -19.24 18.40
N PRO A 195 2.60 -18.92 19.46
CA PRO A 195 2.98 -19.88 20.48
C PRO A 195 1.80 -20.41 21.30
N ASN A 196 0.71 -19.65 21.40
CA ASN A 196 -0.50 -20.02 22.16
C ASN A 196 -1.61 -20.65 21.31
N LEU A 197 -1.33 -20.97 20.04
CA LEU A 197 -2.31 -21.54 19.13
C LEU A 197 -2.59 -23.00 19.51
N LYS A 198 -3.83 -23.30 19.92
CA LYS A 198 -4.27 -24.65 20.31
C LYS A 198 -4.89 -25.39 19.14
N ASP A 199 -5.81 -24.73 18.44
CA ASP A 199 -6.56 -25.31 17.34
C ASP A 199 -6.12 -24.70 16.01
N ARG A 200 -5.39 -25.49 15.23
CA ARG A 200 -4.86 -25.13 13.90
C ARG A 200 -5.52 -26.00 12.84
N LYS A 201 -6.47 -25.45 12.08
CA LYS A 201 -7.07 -26.13 10.93
C LYS A 201 -6.55 -25.52 9.63
N ILE A 202 -5.66 -26.22 8.95
CA ILE A 202 -5.00 -25.74 7.72
C ILE A 202 -5.28 -26.69 6.57
N PRO A 203 -5.68 -26.17 5.39
CA PRO A 203 -5.88 -26.98 4.20
C PRO A 203 -4.53 -27.40 3.62
N GLU A 204 -4.54 -28.44 2.78
CA GLU A 204 -3.35 -28.85 2.04
C GLU A 204 -2.81 -27.68 1.19
N LEU A 205 -1.50 -27.44 1.32
CA LEU A 205 -0.86 -26.34 0.62
C LEU A 205 -0.68 -26.69 -0.86
N LYS A 206 -1.11 -25.80 -1.74
CA LYS A 206 -0.80 -25.89 -3.17
C LYS A 206 0.69 -25.62 -3.37
N ALA A 207 1.47 -26.69 -3.51
CA ALA A 207 2.85 -26.60 -3.93
C ALA A 207 2.90 -25.99 -5.34
N LYS A 208 3.52 -24.81 -5.48
CA LYS A 208 3.93 -24.35 -6.81
C LYS A 208 5.08 -25.25 -7.25
N PRO A 209 5.01 -25.92 -8.42
CA PRO A 209 6.12 -26.73 -8.89
C PRO A 209 7.36 -25.83 -8.98
N VAL A 210 8.44 -26.22 -8.31
CA VAL A 210 9.73 -25.54 -8.41
C VAL A 210 10.17 -25.68 -9.86
N LYS A 211 10.05 -24.61 -10.64
CA LYS A 211 10.75 -24.52 -11.93
C LYS A 211 12.23 -24.44 -11.60
N ILE A 212 12.89 -25.59 -11.55
CA ILE A 212 14.35 -25.65 -11.52
C ILE A 212 14.78 -24.96 -12.81
N PRO A 213 15.49 -23.82 -12.76
CA PRO A 213 15.99 -23.19 -13.97
C PRO A 213 16.84 -24.22 -14.70
N ASP A 214 16.49 -24.52 -15.94
CA ASP A 214 17.30 -25.37 -16.80
C ASP A 214 18.58 -24.59 -17.12
N HIS A 215 19.59 -24.81 -16.29
CA HIS A 215 20.90 -24.22 -16.49
C HIS A 215 21.65 -25.15 -17.44
N PRO A 216 22.24 -24.62 -18.54
CA PRO A 216 23.09 -25.43 -19.38
C PRO A 216 24.20 -26.04 -18.53
N PRO A 217 24.66 -27.27 -18.84
CA PRO A 217 25.78 -27.87 -18.14
C PRO A 217 26.97 -26.90 -18.10
N ILE A 218 27.63 -26.80 -16.95
CA ILE A 218 28.80 -25.93 -16.75
C ILE A 218 29.86 -26.15 -17.85
N SER A 219 29.96 -27.38 -18.38
CA SER A 219 30.83 -27.71 -19.51
C SER A 219 30.53 -26.93 -20.79
N LYS A 220 29.25 -26.66 -21.12
CA LYS A 220 28.88 -25.84 -22.28
C LYS A 220 29.20 -24.37 -22.08
N MET A 221 29.06 -23.88 -20.84
CA MET A 221 29.43 -22.50 -20.51
C MET A 221 30.95 -22.30 -20.59
N LEU A 222 31.73 -23.26 -20.07
CA LEU A 222 33.19 -23.24 -20.17
C LEU A 222 33.68 -23.34 -21.61
N ALA A 223 33.04 -24.17 -22.45
CA ALA A 223 33.38 -24.26 -23.87
C ALA A 223 33.14 -22.94 -24.60
N ALA A 224 32.00 -22.28 -24.33
CA ALA A 224 31.71 -20.96 -24.90
C ALA A 224 32.72 -19.89 -24.44
N GLU A 225 33.14 -19.91 -23.17
CA GLU A 225 34.15 -19.00 -22.63
C GLU A 225 35.51 -19.20 -23.31
N ILE A 226 35.91 -20.45 -23.57
CA ILE A 226 37.15 -20.78 -24.28
C ILE A 226 37.09 -20.27 -25.73
N GLU A 227 35.96 -20.46 -26.40
CA GLU A 227 35.76 -20.04 -27.80
C GLU A 227 35.76 -18.52 -27.95
N ILE A 228 35.10 -17.80 -27.05
CA ILE A 228 35.12 -16.33 -26.99
C ILE A 228 36.54 -15.81 -26.76
N ASN A 229 37.29 -16.41 -25.83
CA ASN A 229 38.66 -16.01 -25.56
C ASN A 229 39.60 -16.29 -26.74
N ALA A 230 39.39 -17.40 -27.45
CA ALA A 230 40.14 -17.72 -28.67
C ALA A 230 39.88 -16.71 -29.79
N GLU A 231 38.63 -16.26 -29.96
CA GLU A 231 38.29 -15.26 -30.97
C GLU A 231 38.84 -13.86 -30.61
N LEU A 232 38.81 -13.50 -29.33
CA LEU A 232 39.44 -12.26 -28.84
C LEU A 232 40.96 -12.25 -29.04
N GLN A 233 41.64 -13.40 -28.90
CA GLN A 233 43.06 -13.52 -29.21
C GLN A 233 43.35 -13.37 -30.71
N LYS A 234 42.56 -14.02 -31.58
CA LYS A 234 42.69 -13.86 -33.03
C LYS A 234 42.49 -12.42 -33.51
N GLN A 235 41.57 -11.68 -32.87
CA GLN A 235 41.37 -10.26 -33.18
C GLN A 235 42.54 -9.40 -32.72
N LYS A 236 43.12 -9.66 -31.55
CA LYS A 236 44.32 -8.96 -31.07
C LYS A 236 45.53 -9.20 -31.99
N GLU A 237 45.76 -10.43 -32.44
CA GLU A 237 46.87 -10.76 -33.35
C GLU A 237 46.74 -10.09 -34.72
N LYS A 238 45.52 -10.04 -35.29
CA LYS A 238 45.24 -9.31 -36.55
C LYS A 238 45.45 -7.80 -36.42
N SER A 239 45.18 -7.22 -35.24
CA SER A 239 45.42 -5.79 -35.00
C SER A 239 46.91 -5.45 -34.80
N SER A 240 47.72 -6.39 -34.32
CA SER A 240 49.17 -6.18 -34.16
C SER A 240 49.98 -6.37 -35.45
N SER A 241 49.45 -7.06 -36.47
CA SER A 241 50.14 -7.27 -37.75
C SER A 241 49.95 -6.14 -38.77
N SER A 242 49.11 -5.14 -38.48
CA SER A 242 48.84 -4.00 -39.37
C SER A 242 49.64 -2.72 -39.05
N GLU A 243 50.52 -2.73 -38.03
CA GLU A 243 51.32 -1.55 -37.64
C GLU A 243 52.83 -1.66 -37.97
N SER A 244 53.25 -2.59 -38.83
CA SER A 244 54.65 -2.66 -39.31
C SER A 244 54.76 -2.59 -40.84
N SER A 245 54.55 -1.42 -41.44
CA SER A 245 55.04 -1.13 -42.79
C SER A 245 55.17 0.37 -43.04
N THR A 246 56.44 0.81 -43.09
CA THR A 246 56.99 1.95 -43.87
C THR A 246 56.50 3.38 -43.57
N PHE A 247 57.21 4.06 -42.64
CA PHE A 247 57.48 5.50 -42.73
C PHE A 247 58.83 5.68 -43.44
N GLU A 248 58.82 6.05 -44.72
CA GLU A 248 59.99 6.58 -45.42
C GLU A 248 60.24 8.03 -44.97
N ILE A 249 61.46 8.32 -44.53
CA ILE A 249 61.93 9.66 -44.16
C ILE A 249 62.51 10.31 -45.43
N PRO A 250 61.97 11.44 -45.94
CA PRO A 250 62.62 12.15 -47.03
C PRO A 250 63.83 12.94 -46.51
N ILE A 251 65.02 12.56 -46.97
CA ILE A 251 66.23 13.37 -46.92
C ILE A 251 66.05 14.53 -47.89
N VAL A 252 65.93 15.76 -47.39
CA VAL A 252 66.08 16.97 -48.19
C VAL A 252 67.43 17.61 -47.85
N LEU A 253 68.39 17.41 -48.74
CA LEU A 253 69.55 18.28 -48.90
C LEU A 253 69.08 19.65 -49.41
N ARG A 254 69.47 20.73 -48.75
CA ARG A 254 69.54 22.06 -49.35
C ARG A 254 70.90 22.68 -49.04
N CYS A 255 71.44 23.28 -50.10
CA CYS A 255 72.69 24.04 -50.19
C CYS A 255 72.81 25.15 -49.13
#